data_AF-A0A2A5DDL3-F1
#
_entry.id   AF-A0A2A5DDL3-F1
#
_cell.length_a   1.000
_cell.length_b   1.000
_cell.length_c   1.000
_cell.angle_alpha   90.00
_cell.angle_beta   90.00
_cell.angle_gamma   90.00
#
_symmetry.space_group_name_H-M   'P 1'
#
loop_
_entity.id
_entity.type
_entity.pdbx_description
1 polymer ?
#
loop_
_entity_poly.entity_id
_entity_poly.type
_entity_poly.pdbx_seq_one_letter_code
_entity_poly.pdbx_strand_id
1 'polypeptide(L)'
;MKSNTNRLDRFISQNSIFSLSDTRLLIAQKRIILDGHVAYSIQQKVTKFTHVVLDDNCLNDKKPVYIMLNKPKGVVSATKDIKHSTVLDLIQHPQKNELHIAGRLDFNTTGLVLLTNDGAWSRKISLPETKLTKTYNVALSKPLSDEYIDVFREGIYFGYENITTQPAYLEILSEYTARLSLIEGKYHQVKRMFGFFQNKVLALHRVSVGNISLEGLEVGHSRLLTIKELVTNVSS
;
A
#
# COMPACT_ATOMS: atom_id res chain seq x y z
N MET A 1 9.34 -4.99 4.47
CA MET A 1 9.11 -5.07 5.94
C MET A 1 8.52 -6.43 6.25
N LYS A 2 9.12 -7.18 7.19
CA LYS A 2 8.55 -8.46 7.66
C LYS A 2 7.33 -8.14 8.52
N SER A 3 6.24 -8.90 8.37
CA SER A 3 5.17 -8.92 9.37
C SER A 3 5.80 -9.41 10.68
N ASN A 4 5.91 -8.53 11.68
CA ASN A 4 6.38 -8.92 13.00
C ASN A 4 5.27 -9.72 13.69
N THR A 5 5.31 -11.02 13.48
CA THR A 5 4.48 -11.99 14.19
C THR A 5 5.35 -12.66 15.24
N ASN A 6 4.89 -12.61 16.50
CA ASN A 6 5.53 -13.29 17.62
C ASN A 6 4.74 -14.53 18.00
N ARG A 7 5.41 -15.49 18.64
CA ARG A 7 4.72 -16.54 19.40
C ARG A 7 4.15 -15.94 20.68
N LEU A 8 3.00 -16.44 21.11
CA LEU A 8 2.33 -15.95 22.30
C LEU A 8 3.22 -15.98 23.55
N ASP A 9 3.92 -17.09 23.79
CA ASP A 9 4.85 -17.20 24.93
C ASP A 9 5.90 -16.10 24.95
N ARG A 10 6.56 -15.85 23.82
CA ARG A 10 7.53 -14.75 23.67
C ARG A 10 6.89 -13.39 23.91
N PHE A 11 5.68 -13.17 23.40
CA PHE A 11 4.97 -11.92 23.62
C PHE A 11 4.69 -11.68 25.10
N ILE A 12 4.11 -12.67 25.80
CA ILE A 12 3.80 -12.58 27.23
C ILE A 12 5.08 -12.32 28.03
N SER A 13 6.16 -13.06 27.75
CA SER A 13 7.43 -12.90 28.46
C SER A 13 8.11 -11.54 28.25
N GLN A 14 7.84 -10.86 27.14
CA GLN A 14 8.40 -9.54 26.84
C GLN A 14 7.56 -8.38 27.38
N ASN A 15 6.27 -8.61 27.64
CA ASN A 15 5.29 -7.56 27.95
C ASN A 15 4.59 -7.77 29.30
N SER A 16 5.06 -8.71 30.12
CA SER A 16 4.53 -8.97 31.46
C SER A 16 5.62 -9.49 32.39
N ILE A 17 5.28 -9.71 33.66
CA ILE A 17 6.18 -10.28 34.67
C ILE A 17 6.40 -11.80 34.51
N PHE A 18 5.62 -12.47 33.68
CA PHE A 18 5.63 -13.92 33.55
C PHE A 18 6.70 -14.38 32.57
N SER A 19 7.31 -15.54 32.84
CA SER A 19 8.31 -16.15 31.95
C SER A 19 7.67 -16.92 30.79
N LEU A 20 8.51 -17.34 29.83
CA LEU A 20 8.11 -18.26 28.76
C LEU A 20 7.47 -19.55 29.32
N SER A 21 8.04 -20.10 30.40
CA SER A 21 7.55 -21.33 31.04
C SER A 21 6.17 -21.15 31.68
N ASP A 22 5.88 -19.97 32.23
CA ASP A 22 4.61 -19.69 32.91
C ASP A 22 3.43 -19.63 31.94
N THR A 23 3.69 -19.31 30.66
CA THR A 23 2.64 -19.12 29.65
C THR A 23 1.73 -20.35 29.52
N ARG A 24 2.27 -21.57 29.65
CA ARG A 24 1.44 -22.80 29.61
C ARG A 24 0.39 -22.83 30.72
N LEU A 25 0.79 -22.44 31.94
CA LEU A 25 -0.10 -22.40 33.09
C LEU A 25 -1.15 -21.30 32.93
N LEU A 26 -0.75 -20.11 32.46
CA LEU A 26 -1.66 -19.00 32.20
C LEU A 26 -2.75 -19.36 31.18
N ILE A 27 -2.38 -20.08 30.11
CA ILE A 27 -3.32 -20.61 29.11
C ILE A 27 -4.27 -21.62 29.75
N ALA A 28 -3.75 -22.58 30.52
CA ALA A 28 -4.58 -23.59 31.20
C ALA A 28 -5.60 -22.96 32.16
N GLN A 29 -5.21 -21.85 32.80
CA GLN A 29 -6.07 -21.04 33.69
C GLN A 29 -6.99 -20.06 32.93
N LYS A 30 -6.94 -20.03 31.59
CA LYS A 30 -7.74 -19.14 30.72
C LYS A 30 -7.52 -17.64 30.99
N ARG A 31 -6.34 -17.27 31.50
CA ARG A 31 -6.00 -15.90 31.92
C ARG A 31 -5.61 -14.98 30.77
N ILE A 32 -5.24 -15.54 29.63
CA ILE A 32 -4.83 -14.81 28.44
C ILE A 32 -5.99 -14.79 27.45
N ILE A 33 -6.39 -13.58 27.04
CA ILE A 33 -7.40 -13.32 26.03
C ILE A 33 -6.71 -12.67 24.82
N LEU A 34 -6.91 -13.26 23.64
CA LEU A 34 -6.47 -12.75 22.34
C LEU A 34 -7.70 -12.41 21.50
N ASP A 35 -7.84 -11.14 21.10
CA ASP A 35 -8.97 -10.67 20.28
C ASP A 35 -10.34 -11.07 20.86
N GLY A 36 -10.48 -11.07 22.18
CA GLY A 36 -11.73 -11.44 22.88
C GLY A 36 -11.92 -12.94 23.13
N HIS A 37 -10.99 -13.80 22.65
CA HIS A 37 -11.05 -15.25 22.83
C HIS A 37 -9.92 -15.75 23.73
N VAL A 38 -10.20 -16.77 24.54
CA VAL A 38 -9.18 -17.41 25.39
C VAL A 38 -8.07 -18.01 24.51
N ALA A 39 -6.82 -17.71 24.84
CA ALA A 39 -5.68 -18.34 24.20
C ALA A 39 -5.69 -19.86 24.43
N TYR A 40 -5.33 -20.63 23.40
CA TYR A 40 -5.35 -22.09 23.43
C TYR A 40 -3.97 -22.73 23.20
N SER A 41 -2.95 -21.98 22.78
CA SER A 41 -1.59 -22.53 22.58
C SER A 41 -0.50 -21.47 22.72
N ILE A 42 0.61 -21.85 23.36
CA ILE A 42 1.81 -21.02 23.48
C ILE A 42 2.40 -20.61 22.12
N GLN A 43 2.10 -21.38 21.07
CA GLN A 43 2.57 -21.15 19.70
C GLN A 43 1.62 -20.26 18.90
N GLN A 44 0.47 -19.87 19.46
CA GLN A 44 -0.45 -18.95 18.78
C GLN A 44 0.31 -17.70 18.35
N LYS A 45 -0.02 -17.26 17.15
CA LYS A 45 0.61 -16.11 16.51
C LYS A 45 -0.03 -14.84 17.04
N VAL A 46 0.77 -13.98 17.64
CA VAL A 46 0.39 -12.63 18.05
C VAL A 46 1.02 -11.64 17.08
N THR A 47 0.19 -10.81 16.45
CA THR A 47 0.65 -9.74 15.57
C THR A 47 0.79 -8.43 16.35
N LYS A 48 1.36 -7.40 15.73
CA LYS A 48 1.39 -6.05 16.29
C LYS A 48 -0.03 -5.54 16.66
N PHE A 49 -1.06 -6.02 15.96
CA PHE A 49 -2.44 -5.52 16.11
C PHE A 49 -3.38 -6.50 16.82
N THR A 50 -2.87 -7.65 17.29
CA THR A 50 -3.64 -8.58 18.10
C THR A 50 -3.92 -7.94 19.45
N HIS A 51 -5.18 -7.83 19.85
CA HIS A 51 -5.56 -7.34 21.17
C HIS A 51 -5.22 -8.40 22.20
N VAL A 52 -4.34 -8.08 23.16
CA VAL A 52 -3.86 -9.05 24.17
C VAL A 52 -4.20 -8.54 25.55
N VAL A 53 -4.95 -9.34 26.32
CA VAL A 53 -5.29 -9.08 27.71
C VAL A 53 -4.80 -10.24 28.57
N LEU A 54 -4.19 -9.93 29.71
CA LEU A 54 -3.75 -10.88 30.72
C LEU A 54 -4.25 -10.41 32.09
N ASP A 55 -5.10 -11.19 32.74
CA ASP A 55 -5.71 -10.84 34.05
C ASP A 55 -6.31 -9.43 34.05
N ASP A 56 -7.17 -9.17 33.08
CA ASP A 56 -7.82 -7.86 32.84
C ASP A 56 -6.87 -6.70 32.49
N ASN A 57 -5.55 -6.93 32.49
CA ASN A 57 -4.57 -5.94 32.05
C ASN A 57 -4.38 -6.03 30.53
N CYS A 58 -4.68 -4.95 29.82
CA CYS A 58 -4.42 -4.85 28.39
C CYS A 58 -2.91 -4.69 28.13
N LEU A 59 -2.29 -5.69 27.52
CA LEU A 59 -0.88 -5.70 27.15
C LEU A 59 -0.65 -5.10 25.74
N ASN A 60 -1.66 -5.14 24.87
CA ASN A 60 -1.59 -4.51 23.53
C ASN A 60 -2.99 -4.22 22.98
N ASP A 61 -3.22 -2.98 22.54
CA ASP A 61 -4.44 -2.53 21.84
C ASP A 61 -4.11 -1.65 20.62
N LYS A 62 -2.98 -1.93 19.96
CA LYS A 62 -2.60 -1.18 18.75
C LYS A 62 -3.55 -1.54 17.62
N LYS A 63 -4.11 -0.52 16.96
CA LYS A 63 -4.96 -0.70 15.78
C LYS A 63 -4.20 -0.40 14.49
N PRO A 64 -4.48 -1.13 13.41
CA PRO A 64 -3.94 -0.80 12.12
C PRO A 64 -4.62 0.48 11.60
N VAL A 65 -3.83 1.32 10.94
CA VAL A 65 -4.29 2.56 10.34
C VAL A 65 -4.11 2.45 8.85
N TYR A 66 -5.14 2.81 8.08
CA TYR A 66 -5.10 2.81 6.62
C TYR A 66 -5.62 4.15 6.12
N ILE A 67 -4.77 4.89 5.42
CA ILE A 67 -5.06 6.23 4.94
C ILE A 67 -4.84 6.26 3.44
N MET A 68 -5.75 6.91 2.72
CA MET A 68 -5.51 7.38 1.37
C MET A 68 -5.25 8.88 1.37
N LEU A 69 -4.33 9.29 0.52
CA LEU A 69 -3.93 10.67 0.29
C LEU A 69 -4.04 10.98 -1.20
N ASN A 70 -4.66 12.10 -1.55
CA ASN A 70 -4.53 12.66 -2.89
C ASN A 70 -3.25 13.49 -2.95
N LYS A 71 -2.14 12.88 -3.36
CA LYS A 71 -0.82 13.51 -3.33
C LYS A 71 -0.73 14.65 -4.37
N PRO A 72 -0.34 15.87 -3.97
CA PRO A 72 -0.05 16.96 -4.90
C PRO A 72 1.30 16.78 -5.61
N LYS A 73 1.50 17.57 -6.66
CA LYS A 73 2.80 17.71 -7.32
C LYS A 73 3.78 18.41 -6.37
N GLY A 74 5.07 18.08 -6.45
CA GLY A 74 6.10 18.76 -5.65
C GLY A 74 6.27 18.22 -4.22
N VAL A 75 5.58 17.13 -3.90
CA VAL A 75 5.70 16.40 -2.63
C VAL A 75 6.41 15.07 -2.90
N VAL A 76 7.35 14.66 -2.05
CA VAL A 76 8.02 13.36 -2.19
C VAL A 76 7.24 12.25 -1.50
N SER A 77 7.15 11.08 -2.14
CA SER A 77 6.61 9.89 -1.49
C SER A 77 7.63 9.29 -0.52
N ALA A 78 7.97 9.98 0.56
CA ALA A 78 8.89 9.53 1.61
C ALA A 78 8.30 9.73 3.01
N THR A 79 8.93 9.15 4.04
CA THR A 79 8.57 9.41 5.45
C THR A 79 9.42 10.51 6.08
N LYS A 80 10.59 10.80 5.50
CA LYS A 80 11.49 11.90 5.84
C LYS A 80 12.21 12.36 4.58
N ASP A 81 12.41 13.66 4.45
CA ASP A 81 13.23 14.28 3.41
C ASP A 81 13.72 15.64 3.95
N ILE A 82 14.92 16.06 3.53
CA ILE A 82 15.57 17.28 4.04
C ILE A 82 15.18 18.50 3.19
N LYS A 83 14.88 18.29 1.89
CA LYS A 83 14.69 19.37 0.91
C LYS A 83 13.23 19.61 0.58
N HIS A 84 12.41 18.56 0.59
CA HIS A 84 11.05 18.61 0.08
C HIS A 84 10.04 18.14 1.13
N SER A 85 8.84 18.74 1.11
CA SER A 85 7.72 18.21 1.87
C SER A 85 7.41 16.78 1.44
N THR A 86 7.13 15.94 2.42
CA THR A 86 6.82 14.53 2.24
C THR A 86 5.32 14.28 2.30
N VAL A 87 4.88 13.13 1.78
CA VAL A 87 3.48 12.69 1.93
C VAL A 87 3.06 12.58 3.40
N LEU A 88 4.00 12.35 4.32
CA LEU A 88 3.71 12.24 5.75
C LEU A 88 3.43 13.59 6.40
N ASP A 89 4.01 14.67 5.86
CA ASP A 89 3.78 16.04 6.33
C ASP A 89 2.33 16.49 6.07
N LEU A 90 1.67 15.89 5.08
CA LEU A 90 0.27 16.15 4.74
C LEU A 90 -0.74 15.36 5.60
N ILE A 91 -0.26 14.45 6.47
CA ILE A 91 -1.15 13.57 7.25
C ILE A 91 -1.45 14.18 8.61
N GLN A 92 -2.74 14.36 8.87
CA GLN A 92 -3.29 14.77 10.17
C GLN A 92 -3.81 13.55 10.94
N HIS A 93 -2.89 12.72 11.45
CA HIS A 93 -3.24 11.55 12.26
C HIS A 93 -2.24 11.39 13.42
N PRO A 94 -2.68 11.06 14.65
CA PRO A 94 -1.79 10.91 15.81
C PRO A 94 -0.67 9.89 15.58
N GLN A 95 -0.97 8.81 14.86
CA GLN A 95 -0.02 7.74 14.54
C GLN A 95 0.75 7.96 13.23
N LYS A 96 0.80 9.18 12.66
CA LYS A 96 1.45 9.42 11.36
C LYS A 96 2.90 8.90 11.30
N ASN A 97 3.64 9.03 12.40
CA ASN A 97 5.04 8.61 12.48
C ASN A 97 5.24 7.08 12.44
N GLU A 98 4.16 6.29 12.59
CA GLU A 98 4.19 4.84 12.43
C GLU A 98 3.85 4.39 11.00
N LEU A 99 3.42 5.30 10.13
CA LEU A 99 2.97 4.99 8.79
C LEU A 99 4.16 4.81 7.84
N HIS A 100 3.97 3.92 6.89
CA HIS A 100 4.81 3.75 5.71
C HIS A 100 3.93 3.76 4.47
N ILE A 101 4.57 3.89 3.31
CA ILE A 101 3.89 4.12 2.03
C ILE A 101 3.69 2.79 1.32
N ALA A 102 2.45 2.46 1.01
CA ALA A 102 2.05 1.32 0.20
C ALA A 102 1.86 1.77 -1.26
N GLY A 103 2.96 1.70 -2.03
CA GLY A 103 3.00 2.14 -3.44
C GLY A 103 3.34 3.63 -3.58
N ARG A 104 4.61 3.92 -3.87
CA ARG A 104 5.14 5.29 -4.03
C ARG A 104 4.73 5.90 -5.37
N LEU A 105 4.72 7.22 -5.43
CA LEU A 105 4.61 8.03 -6.66
C LEU A 105 5.85 8.94 -6.79
N ASP A 106 6.29 9.21 -8.02
CA ASP A 106 7.37 10.16 -8.28
C ASP A 106 7.04 11.57 -7.78
N PHE A 107 8.07 12.40 -7.61
CA PHE A 107 7.93 13.79 -7.15
C PHE A 107 6.87 14.60 -7.91
N ASN A 108 6.89 14.48 -9.24
CA ASN A 108 5.97 15.20 -10.14
C ASN A 108 4.66 14.45 -10.45
N THR A 109 4.51 13.22 -9.96
CA THR A 109 3.29 12.43 -10.14
C THR A 109 2.31 12.73 -9.03
N THR A 110 1.03 12.87 -9.40
CA THR A 110 -0.06 13.21 -8.47
C THR A 110 -0.99 12.03 -8.25
N GLY A 111 -1.90 12.15 -7.30
CA GLY A 111 -2.99 11.20 -7.10
C GLY A 111 -2.75 10.22 -5.96
N LEU A 112 -3.38 9.06 -6.05
CA LEU A 112 -3.62 8.16 -4.93
C LEU A 112 -2.30 7.66 -4.33
N VAL A 113 -2.07 7.94 -3.04
CA VAL A 113 -1.04 7.30 -2.23
C VAL A 113 -1.71 6.64 -1.04
N LEU A 114 -1.35 5.39 -0.77
CA LEU A 114 -1.83 4.64 0.38
C LEU A 114 -0.75 4.64 1.46
N LEU A 115 -1.15 4.90 2.70
CA LEU A 115 -0.28 4.90 3.87
C LEU A 115 -0.87 3.99 4.94
N THR A 116 -0.02 3.21 5.60
CA THR A 116 -0.47 2.33 6.69
C THR A 116 0.66 2.04 7.68
N ASN A 117 0.33 1.61 8.89
CA ASN A 117 1.29 0.99 9.82
C ASN A 117 1.28 -0.56 9.72
N ASP A 118 0.43 -1.13 8.84
CA ASP A 118 0.29 -2.56 8.59
C ASP A 118 1.17 -3.02 7.41
N GLY A 119 2.34 -3.56 7.74
CA GLY A 119 3.29 -4.05 6.73
C GLY A 119 2.79 -5.27 5.95
N ALA A 120 1.88 -6.07 6.50
CA ALA A 120 1.33 -7.23 5.79
C ALA A 120 0.38 -6.77 4.68
N TRP A 121 -0.52 -5.82 5.00
CA TRP A 121 -1.41 -5.22 4.02
C TRP A 121 -0.64 -4.44 2.94
N SER A 122 0.32 -3.60 3.32
CA SER A 122 1.15 -2.83 2.38
C SER A 122 1.90 -3.71 1.38
N ARG A 123 2.40 -4.87 1.85
CA ARG A 123 3.02 -5.87 0.99
C ARG A 123 2.02 -6.44 -0.01
N LYS A 124 0.80 -6.81 0.42
CA LYS A 124 -0.26 -7.26 -0.49
C LYS A 124 -0.56 -6.20 -1.57
N ILE A 125 -0.62 -4.92 -1.21
CA ILE A 125 -0.85 -3.83 -2.17
C ILE A 125 0.27 -3.70 -3.22
N SER A 126 1.53 -3.93 -2.81
CA SER A 126 2.71 -3.66 -3.64
C SER A 126 3.18 -4.85 -4.49
N LEU A 127 2.82 -6.07 -4.09
CA LEU A 127 3.27 -7.30 -4.74
C LEU A 127 2.56 -7.53 -6.09
N PRO A 128 3.27 -7.81 -7.19
CA PRO A 128 2.65 -8.12 -8.48
C PRO A 128 1.70 -9.33 -8.43
N GLU A 129 1.96 -10.29 -7.54
CA GLU A 129 1.18 -11.52 -7.39
C GLU A 129 -0.26 -11.27 -6.92
N THR A 130 -0.52 -10.13 -6.28
CA THR A 130 -1.89 -9.75 -5.91
C THR A 130 -2.69 -9.21 -7.08
N LYS A 131 -2.04 -8.99 -8.24
CA LYS A 131 -2.65 -8.51 -9.48
C LYS A 131 -3.49 -7.25 -9.30
N LEU A 132 -3.12 -6.40 -8.33
CA LEU A 132 -3.85 -5.18 -8.06
C LEU A 132 -3.56 -4.12 -9.12
N THR A 133 -4.58 -3.90 -9.95
CA THR A 133 -4.59 -2.89 -11.00
C THR A 133 -4.38 -1.50 -10.42
N LYS A 134 -3.46 -0.76 -11.02
CA LYS A 134 -3.19 0.65 -10.74
C LYS A 134 -3.59 1.41 -11.99
N THR A 135 -4.55 2.31 -11.86
CA THR A 135 -5.07 3.08 -12.99
C THR A 135 -4.58 4.51 -12.91
N TYR A 136 -4.11 5.02 -14.05
CA TYR A 136 -3.54 6.35 -14.20
C TYR A 136 -4.26 7.10 -15.31
N ASN A 137 -4.54 8.37 -15.10
CA ASN A 137 -4.77 9.30 -16.20
C ASN A 137 -3.43 9.91 -16.61
N VAL A 138 -3.18 9.95 -17.92
CA VAL A 138 -1.92 10.37 -18.51
C VAL A 138 -2.18 11.44 -19.56
N ALA A 139 -1.41 12.53 -19.52
CA ALA A 139 -1.39 13.55 -20.56
C ALA A 139 -0.02 13.55 -21.26
N LEU A 140 -0.02 13.67 -22.58
CA LEU A 140 1.13 13.44 -23.44
C LEU A 140 1.46 14.65 -24.31
N SER A 141 2.71 14.71 -24.79
CA SER A 141 3.20 15.81 -25.64
C SER A 141 2.86 15.68 -27.11
N LYS A 142 2.54 14.47 -27.57
CA LYS A 142 2.23 14.14 -28.97
C LYS A 142 0.92 13.34 -29.03
N PRO A 143 0.22 13.36 -30.18
CA PRO A 143 -0.99 12.57 -30.39
C PRO A 143 -0.77 11.07 -30.13
N LEU A 144 -1.79 10.43 -29.59
CA LEU A 144 -1.89 8.98 -29.45
C LEU A 144 -2.36 8.34 -30.77
N SER A 145 -1.96 7.09 -31.00
CA SER A 145 -2.45 6.23 -32.07
C SER A 145 -2.87 4.87 -31.51
N ASP A 146 -3.68 4.13 -32.26
CA ASP A 146 -4.16 2.80 -31.85
C ASP A 146 -3.01 1.79 -31.65
N GLU A 147 -1.87 1.98 -32.31
CA GLU A 147 -0.64 1.19 -32.12
C GLU A 147 -0.21 1.14 -30.64
N TYR A 148 -0.44 2.21 -29.88
CA TYR A 148 -0.11 2.24 -28.45
C TYR A 148 -0.88 1.17 -27.68
N ILE A 149 -2.15 0.95 -28.04
CA ILE A 149 -3.03 0.00 -27.36
C ILE A 149 -2.50 -1.42 -27.54
N ASP A 150 -2.11 -1.78 -28.76
CA ASP A 150 -1.62 -3.12 -29.07
C ASP A 150 -0.26 -3.39 -28.42
N VAL A 151 0.69 -2.45 -28.54
CA VAL A 151 2.01 -2.59 -27.92
C VAL A 151 1.93 -2.64 -26.39
N PHE A 152 1.05 -1.86 -25.77
CA PHE A 152 0.86 -1.92 -24.31
C PHE A 152 0.23 -3.25 -23.87
N ARG A 153 -0.65 -3.83 -24.69
CA ARG A 153 -1.28 -5.13 -24.43
C ARG A 153 -0.26 -6.27 -24.55
N GLU A 154 0.65 -6.20 -25.52
CA GLU A 154 1.72 -7.20 -25.71
C GLU A 154 2.84 -7.08 -24.66
N GLY A 155 3.09 -5.86 -24.20
CA GLY A 155 4.17 -5.54 -23.28
C GLY A 155 5.43 -5.05 -23.99
N ILE A 156 6.10 -4.09 -23.37
CA ILE A 156 7.31 -3.44 -23.88
C ILE A 156 8.55 -4.03 -23.22
N TYR A 157 9.56 -4.37 -24.02
CA TYR A 157 10.87 -4.81 -23.56
C TYR A 157 11.77 -3.63 -23.18
N PHE A 158 12.30 -3.65 -21.97
CA PHE A 158 13.29 -2.69 -21.46
C PHE A 158 14.67 -3.33 -21.43
N GLY A 159 15.46 -3.09 -22.49
CA GLY A 159 16.75 -3.74 -22.72
C GLY A 159 17.79 -3.52 -21.62
N TYR A 160 17.84 -2.34 -20.98
CA TYR A 160 18.80 -2.07 -19.90
C TYR A 160 18.59 -2.99 -18.69
N GLU A 161 17.35 -3.35 -18.39
CA GLU A 161 17.00 -4.18 -17.23
C GLU A 161 16.80 -5.66 -17.64
N ASN A 162 16.81 -5.96 -18.95
CA ASN A 162 16.45 -7.24 -19.53
C ASN A 162 15.09 -7.76 -19.01
N ILE A 163 14.08 -6.90 -19.06
CA ILE A 163 12.71 -7.24 -18.62
C ILE A 163 11.68 -6.80 -19.64
N THR A 164 10.64 -7.60 -19.82
CA THR A 164 9.41 -7.19 -20.50
C THR A 164 8.39 -6.75 -19.46
N THR A 165 7.63 -5.71 -19.78
CA THR A 165 6.47 -5.30 -18.96
C THR A 165 5.34 -6.30 -19.11
N GLN A 166 4.55 -6.49 -18.06
CA GLN A 166 3.31 -7.25 -18.12
C GLN A 166 2.29 -6.51 -19.00
N PRO A 167 1.31 -7.24 -19.60
CA PRO A 167 0.21 -6.63 -20.33
C PRO A 167 -0.44 -5.48 -19.55
N ALA A 168 -0.64 -4.36 -20.22
CA ALA A 168 -1.31 -3.19 -19.69
C ALA A 168 -2.50 -2.83 -20.59
N TYR A 169 -3.56 -2.32 -19.97
CA TYR A 169 -4.74 -1.85 -20.68
C TYR A 169 -4.68 -0.35 -20.86
N LEU A 170 -4.72 0.11 -22.11
CA LEU A 170 -4.72 1.52 -22.48
C LEU A 170 -6.06 1.87 -23.14
N GLU A 171 -6.71 2.90 -22.63
CA GLU A 171 -7.92 3.51 -23.18
C GLU A 171 -7.56 4.94 -23.61
N ILE A 172 -7.69 5.25 -24.90
CA ILE A 172 -7.47 6.60 -25.41
C ILE A 172 -8.73 7.42 -25.12
N LEU A 173 -8.58 8.52 -24.36
CA LEU A 173 -9.70 9.40 -23.97
C LEU A 173 -9.80 10.62 -24.89
N SER A 174 -8.68 11.07 -25.43
CA SER A 174 -8.58 12.12 -26.45
C SER A 174 -7.24 12.00 -27.18
N GLU A 175 -7.02 12.86 -28.17
CA GLU A 175 -5.77 12.90 -28.94
C GLU A 175 -4.51 12.93 -28.06
N TYR A 176 -4.55 13.60 -26.90
CA TYR A 176 -3.38 13.79 -26.02
C TYR A 176 -3.53 13.16 -24.63
N THR A 177 -4.63 12.46 -24.36
CA THR A 177 -4.89 11.88 -23.04
C THR A 177 -5.36 10.44 -23.10
N ALA A 178 -4.90 9.65 -22.14
CA ALA A 178 -5.26 8.25 -22.03
C ALA A 178 -5.44 7.83 -20.57
N ARG A 179 -6.20 6.76 -20.37
CA ARG A 179 -6.26 6.01 -19.13
C ARG A 179 -5.46 4.72 -19.28
N LEU A 180 -4.49 4.54 -18.40
CA LEU A 180 -3.59 3.38 -18.38
C LEU A 180 -3.81 2.58 -17.10
N SER A 181 -4.10 1.29 -17.25
CA SER A 181 -4.26 0.33 -16.16
C SER A 181 -3.20 -0.77 -16.24
N LEU A 182 -2.45 -0.98 -15.16
CA LEU A 182 -1.38 -1.97 -15.09
C LEU A 182 -1.25 -2.57 -13.69
N ILE A 183 -0.82 -3.83 -13.58
CA ILE A 183 -0.74 -4.55 -12.30
C ILE A 183 0.62 -4.38 -11.59
N GLU A 184 1.67 -4.08 -12.33
CA GLU A 184 3.02 -3.94 -11.80
C GLU A 184 3.36 -2.49 -11.38
N GLY A 185 4.62 -2.21 -11.09
CA GLY A 185 5.03 -0.92 -10.55
C GLY A 185 6.54 -0.71 -10.67
N LYS A 186 7.09 -0.94 -11.87
CA LYS A 186 8.52 -0.80 -12.11
C LYS A 186 8.95 0.67 -12.06
N TYR A 187 10.25 0.91 -11.88
CA TYR A 187 10.79 2.26 -11.77
C TYR A 187 10.41 3.12 -12.99
N HIS A 188 9.73 4.24 -12.75
CA HIS A 188 9.23 5.15 -13.79
C HIS A 188 8.47 4.46 -14.94
N GLN A 189 7.83 3.31 -14.68
CA GLN A 189 7.31 2.43 -15.73
C GLN A 189 6.44 3.15 -16.76
N VAL A 190 5.41 3.88 -16.32
CA VAL A 190 4.49 4.59 -17.24
C VAL A 190 5.25 5.56 -18.15
N LYS A 191 6.19 6.32 -17.60
CA LYS A 191 7.01 7.27 -18.38
C LYS A 191 7.89 6.55 -19.41
N ARG A 192 8.44 5.39 -19.05
CA ARG A 192 9.27 4.58 -19.96
C ARG A 192 8.43 3.93 -21.07
N MET A 193 7.21 3.47 -20.75
CA MET A 193 6.30 2.89 -21.73
C MET A 193 5.91 3.93 -22.80
N PHE A 194 5.51 5.14 -22.42
CA PHE A 194 5.27 6.20 -23.41
C PHE A 194 6.56 6.72 -24.06
N GLY A 195 7.68 6.67 -23.34
CA GLY A 195 9.00 7.00 -23.87
C GLY A 195 9.48 6.08 -24.99
N PHE A 196 9.01 4.82 -25.05
CA PHE A 196 9.23 3.91 -26.17
C PHE A 196 8.76 4.52 -27.49
N PHE A 197 7.62 5.21 -27.49
CA PHE A 197 7.07 5.95 -28.63
C PHE A 197 7.66 7.36 -28.79
N GLN A 198 8.71 7.70 -28.03
CA GLN A 198 9.26 9.06 -27.95
C GLN A 198 8.18 10.11 -27.62
N ASN A 199 7.19 9.71 -26.80
CA ASN A 199 6.10 10.58 -26.37
C ASN A 199 6.28 10.92 -24.88
N LYS A 200 6.47 12.21 -24.60
CA LYS A 200 6.75 12.67 -23.25
C LYS A 200 5.47 12.75 -22.44
N VAL A 201 5.48 12.12 -21.27
CA VAL A 201 4.44 12.29 -20.24
C VAL A 201 4.54 13.68 -19.64
N LEU A 202 3.52 14.50 -19.87
CA LEU A 202 3.39 15.86 -19.33
C LEU A 202 2.75 15.87 -17.94
N ALA A 203 1.72 15.04 -17.75
CA ALA A 203 1.04 14.86 -16.48
C ALA A 203 0.75 13.39 -16.24
N LEU A 204 0.90 12.97 -14.98
CA LEU A 204 0.59 11.62 -14.54
C LEU A 204 -0.16 11.70 -13.21
N HIS A 205 -1.34 11.10 -13.18
CA HIS A 205 -2.22 11.11 -12.03
C HIS A 205 -2.76 9.70 -11.77
N ARG A 206 -2.40 9.09 -10.63
CA ARG A 206 -2.94 7.78 -10.24
C ARG A 206 -4.34 7.95 -9.65
N VAL A 207 -5.37 7.46 -10.34
CA VAL A 207 -6.77 7.61 -9.90
C VAL A 207 -7.18 6.52 -8.91
N SER A 208 -6.64 5.30 -9.04
CA SER A 208 -7.06 4.17 -8.22
C SER A 208 -5.97 3.10 -8.06
N VAL A 209 -6.15 2.28 -7.03
CA VAL A 209 -5.42 1.03 -6.78
C VAL A 209 -6.46 -0.02 -6.36
N GLY A 210 -6.67 -1.03 -7.22
CA GLY A 210 -7.76 -1.99 -7.04
C GLY A 210 -9.11 -1.29 -6.97
N ASN A 211 -9.87 -1.57 -5.92
CA ASN A 211 -11.16 -0.94 -5.63
C ASN A 211 -11.07 0.40 -4.89
N ILE A 212 -9.87 0.86 -4.52
CA ILE A 212 -9.66 2.12 -3.81
C ILE A 212 -9.50 3.25 -4.83
N SER A 213 -10.43 4.20 -4.83
CA SER A 213 -10.49 5.32 -5.78
C SER A 213 -10.34 6.66 -5.06
N LEU A 214 -9.73 7.64 -5.74
CA LEU A 214 -9.63 9.03 -5.27
C LEU A 214 -10.91 9.84 -5.35
N GLU A 215 -11.98 9.28 -5.91
CA GLU A 215 -13.23 10.01 -6.13
C GLU A 215 -13.71 10.72 -4.86
N GLY A 216 -14.01 12.02 -5.00
CA GLY A 216 -14.45 12.88 -3.89
C GLY A 216 -13.36 13.35 -2.92
N LEU A 217 -12.08 13.00 -3.11
CA LEU A 217 -10.97 13.47 -2.28
C LEU A 217 -10.17 14.57 -2.99
N GLU A 218 -10.20 15.78 -2.43
CA GLU A 218 -9.45 16.92 -2.96
C GLU A 218 -7.93 16.73 -2.88
N VAL A 219 -7.20 17.39 -3.78
CA VAL A 219 -5.73 17.37 -3.80
C VAL A 219 -5.18 17.89 -2.47
N GLY A 220 -4.17 17.20 -1.93
CA GLY A 220 -3.57 17.51 -0.63
C GLY A 220 -4.29 16.91 0.58
N HIS A 221 -5.56 16.50 0.42
CA HIS A 221 -6.34 15.94 1.51
C HIS A 221 -6.14 14.43 1.66
N SER A 222 -6.34 13.97 2.89
CA SER A 222 -6.28 12.56 3.25
C SER A 222 -7.48 12.15 4.11
N ARG A 223 -7.84 10.87 4.04
CA ARG A 223 -8.87 10.27 4.90
C ARG A 223 -8.55 8.81 5.21
N LEU A 224 -9.18 8.29 6.25
CA LEU A 224 -9.16 6.86 6.54
C LEU A 224 -9.88 6.09 5.43
N LEU A 225 -9.39 4.88 5.15
CA LEU A 225 -10.11 3.92 4.32
C LEU A 225 -11.32 3.38 5.06
N THR A 226 -12.39 3.16 4.32
CA THR A 226 -13.58 2.45 4.79
C THR A 226 -13.35 0.94 4.81
N ILE A 227 -14.17 0.21 5.56
CA ILE A 227 -14.12 -1.26 5.59
C ILE A 227 -14.29 -1.85 4.19
N LYS A 228 -15.19 -1.27 3.37
CA LYS A 228 -15.42 -1.72 1.98
C LYS A 228 -14.18 -1.57 1.10
N GLU A 229 -13.39 -0.51 1.29
CA GLU A 229 -12.14 -0.28 0.57
C GLU A 229 -11.01 -1.23 1.03
N LEU A 230 -11.06 -1.68 2.29
CA LEU A 230 -10.10 -2.66 2.83
C LEU A 230 -10.36 -4.09 2.35
N VAL A 231 -11.61 -4.41 2.01
CA VAL A 231 -11.95 -5.66 1.33
C VAL A 231 -11.48 -5.56 -0.11
N THR A 232 -10.21 -5.84 -0.35
CA THR A 232 -9.67 -5.90 -1.69
C THR A 232 -10.15 -7.20 -2.33
N ASN A 233 -11.15 -7.12 -3.21
CA ASN A 233 -11.52 -8.24 -4.07
C ASN A 233 -10.34 -8.51 -4.99
N VAL A 234 -9.52 -9.50 -4.63
CA VAL A 234 -8.57 -10.10 -5.57
C VAL A 234 -9.44 -10.91 -6.51
N SER A 235 -9.77 -10.34 -7.67
CA SER A 235 -10.42 -11.11 -8.74
C SER A 235 -9.50 -12.29 -9.06
N SER A 236 -10.03 -13.49 -8.83
CA SER A 236 -9.43 -14.80 -9.13
C SER A 236 -9.03 -14.91 -10.60
#